data_AF-A0A2D7H106-F1
#
_entry.id   AF-A0A2D7H106-F1
#
_cell.length_a   1.000
_cell.length_b   1.000
_cell.length_c   1.000
_cell.angle_alpha   90.00
_cell.angle_beta   90.00
_cell.angle_gamma   90.00
#
_symmetry.space_group_name_H-M   'P 1'
#
loop_
_entity.id
_entity.type
_entity.pdbx_description
1 polymer ?
#
loop_
_entity_poly.entity_id
_entity_poly.type
_entity_poly.pdbx_seq_one_letter_code
_entity_poly.pdbx_strand_id
1 'polypeptide(L)'
;MPRVCFFTGRRTKVGRKIRYRGMPKYQGGIGLKITANAKRKFKPNLHNVRAIVDGKPVRIKVSTKAIKQGLVVKPLKRKFGYTRQQKLQAAE
;
A
#
# COMPACT_ATOMS: atom_id res chain seq x y z
N MET A 1 -13.29 -7.16 -2.92
CA MET A 1 -12.11 -7.14 -2.01
C MET A 1 -12.01 -5.81 -1.26
N PRO A 2 -12.11 -5.80 0.08
CA PRO A 2 -11.97 -4.59 0.88
C PRO A 2 -10.59 -3.91 0.64
N ARG A 3 -10.47 -2.59 0.89
CA ARG A 3 -9.20 -1.83 0.72
C ARG A 3 -8.26 -2.08 1.91
N VAL A 4 -7.90 -3.34 2.09
CA VAL A 4 -7.08 -3.83 3.20
C VAL A 4 -5.87 -4.55 2.63
N CYS A 5 -4.69 -4.27 3.17
CA CYS A 5 -3.48 -5.02 2.85
C CYS A 5 -3.57 -6.42 3.47
N PHE A 6 -3.30 -7.45 2.67
CA PHE A 6 -3.28 -8.84 3.13
C PHE A 6 -2.26 -9.08 4.26
N PHE A 7 -0.99 -8.68 4.05
CA PHE A 7 0.07 -8.91 5.03
C PHE A 7 0.00 -8.01 6.28
N THR A 8 -0.20 -6.70 6.10
CA THR A 8 -0.03 -5.72 7.19
C THR A 8 -1.35 -5.16 7.72
N GLY A 9 -2.50 -5.65 7.26
CA GLY A 9 -3.84 -5.18 7.69
C GLY A 9 -4.14 -3.71 7.43
N ARG A 10 -3.30 -3.00 6.66
CA ARG A 10 -3.44 -1.55 6.42
C ARG A 10 -4.75 -1.26 5.72
N ARG A 11 -5.61 -0.50 6.38
CA ARG A 11 -6.95 -0.12 5.92
C ARG A 11 -7.09 1.40 5.85
N THR A 12 -8.12 1.85 5.15
CA THR A 12 -8.50 3.28 5.14
C THR A 12 -8.83 3.72 6.57
N LYS A 13 -8.15 4.76 7.04
CA LYS A 13 -8.47 5.42 8.32
C LYS A 13 -9.23 6.71 8.03
N VAL A 14 -10.11 7.10 8.93
CA VAL A 14 -10.82 8.38 8.86
C VAL A 14 -10.16 9.33 9.85
N GLY A 15 -10.00 10.58 9.45
CA GLY A 15 -9.73 11.66 10.38
C GLY A 15 -10.35 12.95 9.89
N ARG A 16 -9.80 14.07 10.34
CA ARG A 16 -10.36 15.40 10.07
C ARG A 16 -9.36 16.29 9.34
N LYS A 17 -9.89 17.22 8.56
CA LYS A 17 -9.18 18.40 8.06
C LYS A 17 -9.67 19.55 8.92
N ILE A 18 -8.80 20.00 9.82
CA ILE A 18 -9.09 21.10 10.75
C ILE A 18 -8.38 22.34 10.22
N ARG A 19 -9.13 23.41 10.03
CA ARG A 19 -8.57 24.73 9.68
C ARG A 19 -8.51 25.57 10.96
N TYR A 20 -7.33 26.09 11.25
CA TYR A 20 -7.09 27.01 12.37
C TYR A 20 -6.91 28.43 11.83
N ARG A 21 -7.22 29.43 12.65
CA ARG A 21 -6.97 30.86 12.40
C ARG A 21 -6.31 31.47 13.63
N GLY A 22 -5.45 32.46 13.41
CA GLY A 22 -4.70 33.15 14.46
C GLY A 22 -3.29 32.59 14.63
N MET A 23 -2.56 33.16 15.59
CA MET A 23 -1.20 32.75 15.93
C MET A 23 -1.22 31.86 17.18
N PRO A 24 -0.43 30.77 17.23
CA PRO A 24 -0.32 29.94 18.41
C PRO A 24 0.21 30.70 19.63
N LYS A 25 -0.23 30.30 20.83
CA LYS A 25 0.22 30.92 22.10
C LYS A 25 1.73 30.84 22.30
N TYR A 26 2.35 29.74 21.87
CA TYR A 26 3.80 29.57 22.00
C TYR A 26 4.62 30.52 21.12
N GLN A 27 3.99 31.21 20.16
CA GLN A 27 4.60 32.28 19.35
C GLN A 27 4.25 33.68 19.88
N GLY A 28 3.68 33.80 21.08
CA GLY A 28 3.26 35.09 21.65
C GLY A 28 1.89 35.58 21.16
N GLY A 29 1.14 34.76 20.41
CA GLY A 29 -0.23 35.07 19.99
C GLY A 29 -1.28 34.79 21.07
N ILE A 30 -2.51 35.28 20.86
CA ILE A 30 -3.66 35.03 21.75
C ILE A 30 -4.09 33.54 21.70
N GLY A 31 -3.91 32.87 20.55
CA GLY A 31 -4.21 31.45 20.35
C GLY A 31 -4.85 31.12 18.99
N LEU A 32 -4.88 29.81 18.68
CA LEU A 32 -5.51 29.28 17.47
C LEU A 32 -7.01 29.02 17.68
N LYS A 33 -7.85 29.56 16.80
CA LYS A 33 -9.29 29.24 16.73
C LYS A 33 -9.59 28.26 15.60
N ILE A 34 -10.38 27.23 15.88
CA ILE A 34 -10.88 26.31 14.85
C ILE A 34 -11.99 27.00 14.04
N THR A 35 -11.79 27.13 12.72
CA THR A 35 -12.76 27.76 11.80
C THR A 35 -13.56 26.75 11.00
N ALA A 36 -12.99 25.59 10.69
CA ALA A 36 -13.68 24.53 9.96
C ALA A 36 -13.18 23.15 10.37
N ASN A 37 -14.10 22.19 10.40
CA ASN A 37 -13.80 20.79 10.72
C ASN A 37 -14.56 19.86 9.77
N ALA A 38 -13.85 19.32 8.77
CA ALA A 38 -14.43 18.40 7.78
C ALA A 38 -13.81 17.00 7.90
N LYS A 39 -14.61 15.95 7.63
CA LYS A 39 -14.11 14.56 7.59
C LYS A 39 -13.23 14.35 6.35
N ARG A 40 -12.11 13.62 6.51
CA ARG A 40 -11.26 13.16 5.40
C ARG A 40 -10.86 11.70 5.58
N LYS A 41 -10.59 11.02 4.46
CA LYS A 41 -10.18 9.62 4.43
C LYS A 41 -8.69 9.52 4.07
N PHE A 42 -7.91 8.82 4.90
CA PHE A 42 -6.53 8.47 4.62
C PHE A 42 -6.48 7.09 3.98
N LYS A 43 -6.21 7.04 2.69
CA LYS A 43 -6.14 5.79 1.93
C LYS A 43 -4.69 5.29 1.92
N PRO A 44 -4.41 4.04 2.32
CA PRO A 44 -3.09 3.46 2.11
C PRO A 44 -2.83 3.28 0.61
N ASN A 45 -1.57 3.42 0.20
CA ASN A 45 -1.14 3.09 -1.15
C ASN A 45 -1.10 1.55 -1.29
N LEU A 46 -2.09 1.01 -1.99
CA LEU A 46 -2.26 -0.43 -2.21
C LEU A 46 -2.13 -0.74 -3.69
N HIS A 47 -1.41 -1.80 -4.01
CA HIS A 47 -1.29 -2.35 -5.34
C HIS A 47 -1.82 -3.78 -5.39
N ASN A 48 -2.34 -4.16 -6.56
CA ASN A 48 -2.75 -5.53 -6.82
C ASN A 48 -1.53 -6.31 -7.32
N VAL A 49 -1.13 -7.34 -6.60
CA VAL A 49 0.04 -8.16 -6.95
C VAL A 49 -0.34 -9.64 -6.93
N ARG A 50 0.23 -10.42 -7.85
CA ARG A 50 0.20 -11.88 -7.76
C ARG A 50 1.30 -12.32 -6.80
N ALA A 51 0.91 -12.94 -5.69
CA ALA A 51 1.82 -13.46 -4.68
C ALA A 51 1.54 -14.95 -4.46
N ILE A 52 2.55 -15.69 -4.05
CA ILE A 52 2.36 -17.03 -3.51
C ILE A 52 1.87 -16.88 -2.07
N VAL A 53 0.69 -17.42 -1.80
CA VAL A 53 0.09 -17.49 -0.46
C VAL A 53 -0.21 -18.97 -0.24
N ASP A 54 0.38 -19.58 0.78
CA ASP A 54 0.22 -21.00 1.13
C ASP A 54 0.44 -21.95 -0.08
N GLY A 55 1.50 -21.68 -0.86
CA GLY A 55 1.88 -22.47 -2.03
C GLY A 55 1.04 -22.23 -3.30
N LYS A 56 -0.05 -21.47 -3.23
CA LYS A 56 -0.92 -21.15 -4.37
C LYS A 56 -0.68 -19.72 -4.87
N PRO A 57 -0.59 -19.49 -6.20
CA PRO A 57 -0.49 -18.14 -6.74
C PRO A 57 -1.86 -17.43 -6.68
N VAL A 58 -1.99 -16.47 -5.76
CA VAL A 58 -3.23 -15.70 -5.55
C VAL A 58 -3.02 -14.21 -5.86
N ARG A 59 -4.06 -13.55 -6.36
CA ARG A 59 -4.04 -12.09 -6.56
C ARG A 59 -4.50 -11.40 -5.28
N ILE A 60 -3.61 -10.66 -4.64
CA ILE A 60 -3.87 -9.98 -3.36
C ILE A 60 -3.59 -8.48 -3.44
N LYS A 61 -4.25 -7.73 -2.54
CA LYS A 61 -3.97 -6.31 -2.32
C LYS A 61 -2.84 -6.17 -1.32
N VAL A 62 -1.76 -5.51 -1.73
CA VAL A 62 -0.57 -5.33 -0.91
C VAL A 62 -0.22 -3.86 -0.79
N SER A 63 0.16 -3.43 0.41
CA SER A 63 0.65 -2.08 0.62
C SER A 63 2.07 -1.90 0.07
N THR A 64 2.38 -0.71 -0.44
CA THR A 64 3.75 -0.41 -0.92
C THR A 64 4.82 -0.67 0.13
N LYS A 65 4.53 -0.41 1.41
CA LYS A 65 5.44 -0.71 2.52
C LYS A 65 5.70 -2.22 2.66
N ALA A 66 4.69 -3.07 2.47
CA ALA A 66 4.88 -4.52 2.50
C ALA A 66 5.69 -5.02 1.29
N ILE A 67 5.53 -4.40 0.12
CA ILE A 67 6.39 -4.66 -1.05
C ILE A 67 7.84 -4.27 -0.73
N LYS A 68 8.05 -3.07 -0.16
CA LYS A 68 9.39 -2.58 0.22
C LYS A 68 10.07 -3.48 1.26
N GLN A 69 9.29 -4.06 2.17
CA GLN A 69 9.79 -4.98 3.21
C GLN A 69 10.08 -6.40 2.69
N GLY A 70 9.84 -6.70 1.41
CA GLY A 70 10.12 -8.02 0.85
C GLY A 70 9.11 -9.11 1.24
N LEU A 71 7.98 -8.76 1.88
CA LEU A 71 6.95 -9.72 2.33
C LEU A 71 6.18 -10.38 1.17
N VAL A 72 6.47 -9.98 -0.08
CA VAL A 72 5.73 -10.41 -1.26
C VAL A 72 6.62 -11.33 -2.10
N VAL A 73 6.34 -12.63 -2.05
CA VAL A 73 6.95 -13.59 -2.95
C VAL A 73 6.11 -13.67 -4.23
N LYS A 74 6.67 -13.25 -5.35
CA LYS A 74 6.01 -13.36 -6.66
C LYS A 74 6.17 -14.78 -7.21
N PRO A 75 5.15 -15.36 -7.84
CA PRO A 75 5.28 -16.64 -8.50
C PRO A 75 6.24 -16.56 -9.69
N LEU A 76 6.94 -17.67 -9.96
CA LEU A 76 7.80 -17.82 -11.13
C LEU A 76 6.97 -17.55 -12.40
N LYS A 77 7.44 -16.63 -13.25
CA LYS A 77 6.79 -16.42 -14.54
C LYS A 77 7.16 -17.56 -15.48
N ARG A 78 6.18 -18.09 -16.24
CA ARG A 78 6.37 -19.16 -17.23
C ARG A 78 7.58 -18.96 -18.16
N LYS A 79 7.82 -17.70 -18.59
CA LYS A 79 8.98 -17.32 -19.42
C LYS A 79 10.31 -17.80 -18.82
N PHE A 80 10.48 -17.67 -17.50
CA PHE A 80 11.72 -18.04 -16.82
C PHE A 80 11.78 -19.51 -16.42
N GLY A 81 10.64 -20.20 -16.30
CA GLY A 81 10.59 -21.58 -15.84
C GLY A 81 10.63 -22.64 -16.93
N TYR A 82 10.08 -22.38 -18.11
CA TYR A 82 9.91 -23.41 -19.15
C TYR A 82 10.33 -22.89 -20.52
N THR A 83 9.72 -21.80 -20.97
CA THR A 83 9.88 -21.30 -22.34
C THR A 83 11.32 -20.93 -22.68
N ARG A 84 12.09 -20.41 -21.71
CA ARG A 84 13.50 -20.08 -21.94
C ARG A 84 14.39 -21.31 -22.01
N GLN A 85 14.14 -22.33 -21.18
CA GLN A 85 14.90 -23.58 -21.18
C GLN A 85 14.69 -24.35 -22.49
N GLN A 86 13.43 -24.47 -22.93
CA GLN A 86 13.12 -25.12 -24.21
C GLN A 86 13.77 -24.44 -25.41
N LYS A 87 13.81 -23.10 -25.41
CA LYS A 87 14.49 -22.35 -26.48
C LYS A 87 16.01 -22.53 -26.48
N LEU A 88 16.61 -22.75 -25.32
CA LEU A 88 18.04 -23.06 -25.21
C LEU A 88 18.30 -24.47 -25.71
N GLN A 89 17.52 -25.46 -25.27
CA GLN A 89 17.61 -26.85 -25.72
C GLN A 89 17.32 -27.05 -27.22
N ALA A 90 16.48 -26.19 -27.81
CA ALA A 90 16.20 -26.23 -29.25
C ALA A 90 17.21 -25.44 -30.10
N ALA A 91 18.11 -24.69 -29.47
CA ALA A 91 19.18 -23.95 -30.13
C ALA A 91 20.53 -24.67 -30.07
N GLU A 92 20.65 -25.66 -29.19
CA GLU A 92 21.68 -26.70 -29.15
C GLU A 92 21.40 -27.76 -30.23
#